data_AF-A0A7J9ZL10-F1
#
_entry.id   AF-A0A7J9ZL10-F1
#
_cell.length_a   1.000
_cell.length_b   1.000
_cell.length_c   1.000
_cell.angle_alpha   90.00
_cell.angle_beta   90.00
_cell.angle_gamma   90.00
#
_symmetry.space_group_name_H-M   'P 1'
#
loop_
_entity.id
_entity.type
_entity.pdbx_description
1 polymer ?
#
loop_
_entity_poly.entity_id
_entity_poly.type
_entity_poly.pdbx_seq_one_letter_code
_entity_poly.pdbx_strand_id
1 'polypeptide(L)'
;MLRILRSRKTLIILVGVIALGLVIPFLANFIAADNAGTPVTGESARPAPPVAAIGQPPQDITYADLGQSCQTGECFRVVGVTAPADTDAAGALKDVHEHLGGQGFQQLAAIQDNGEFTVTGGGVVVQSGAQSPNPEAVATLVIAWAQPGGRS
;
A
#
# COMPACT_ATOMS: atom_id res chain seq x y z
N MET A 1 -23.52 41.23 14.78
CA MET A 1 -22.99 40.47 13.61
C MET A 1 -23.27 38.99 13.84
N LEU A 2 -23.35 38.16 12.78
CA LEU A 2 -23.88 36.77 12.72
C LEU A 2 -25.41 36.66 12.53
N ARG A 3 -25.90 37.16 11.38
CA ARG A 3 -27.29 36.94 10.94
C ARG A 3 -27.35 36.47 9.49
N ILE A 4 -26.52 35.48 9.13
CA ILE A 4 -26.48 34.92 7.76
C ILE A 4 -26.67 33.38 7.74
N LEU A 5 -27.08 32.76 8.85
CA LEU A 5 -27.31 31.30 8.91
C LEU A 5 -28.79 30.90 9.01
N ARG A 6 -29.69 31.64 8.34
CA ARG A 6 -31.12 31.30 8.35
C ARG A 6 -31.82 31.42 7.01
N SER A 7 -31.07 31.31 5.90
CA SER A 7 -31.70 31.20 4.58
C SER A 7 -31.55 29.77 4.08
N ARG A 8 -32.65 29.01 4.12
CA ARG A 8 -32.71 27.66 3.53
C ARG A 8 -32.38 27.67 2.03
N LYS A 9 -32.58 28.83 1.37
CA LYS A 9 -32.33 29.00 -0.07
C LYS A 9 -30.84 29.00 -0.43
N THR A 10 -29.96 29.53 0.42
CA THR A 10 -28.51 29.54 0.13
C THR A 10 -27.87 28.16 0.30
N LEU A 11 -28.41 27.32 1.19
CA LEU A 11 -27.95 25.94 1.38
C LEU A 11 -28.27 25.07 0.15
N ILE A 12 -29.45 25.24 -0.46
CA ILE A 12 -29.84 24.49 -1.67
C ILE A 12 -28.93 24.87 -2.86
N ILE A 13 -28.58 26.15 -3.00
CA ILE A 13 -27.68 26.62 -4.06
C ILE A 13 -26.28 26.00 -3.90
N LEU A 14 -25.75 25.98 -2.68
CA LEU A 14 -24.44 25.40 -2.39
C LEU A 14 -24.40 23.89 -2.71
N VAL A 15 -25.42 23.14 -2.32
CA VAL A 15 -25.54 21.71 -2.61
C VAL A 15 -25.65 21.45 -4.13
N GLY A 16 -26.40 22.30 -4.86
CA GLY A 16 -26.50 22.21 -6.31
C GLY A 16 -25.17 22.43 -7.03
N VAL A 17 -24.35 23.39 -6.57
CA VAL A 17 -23.02 23.67 -7.14
C VAL A 17 -22.04 22.51 -6.89
N ILE A 18 -22.08 21.91 -5.69
CA ILE A 18 -21.23 20.75 -5.35
C ILE A 18 -21.64 19.52 -6.17
N ALA A 19 -22.94 19.27 -6.34
CA ALA A 19 -23.44 18.16 -7.14
C ALA A 19 -23.07 18.31 -8.63
N LEU A 20 -23.14 19.51 -9.19
CA LEU A 20 -22.70 19.77 -10.58
C LEU A 20 -21.18 19.66 -10.76
N GLY A 21 -20.39 20.02 -9.74
CA GLY A 21 -18.92 19.87 -9.77
C GLY A 21 -18.43 18.42 -9.78
N LEU A 22 -19.18 17.50 -9.17
CA LEU A 22 -18.81 16.07 -9.07
C LEU A 22 -19.19 15.22 -10.28
N VAL A 23 -19.99 15.74 -11.23
CA VAL A 23 -20.44 14.98 -12.41
C VAL A 23 -19.49 15.18 -13.62
N ILE A 24 -18.60 16.18 -13.58
CA ILE A 24 -17.68 16.47 -14.68
C ILE A 24 -16.56 15.42 -14.86
N PRO A 25 -15.96 14.80 -13.83
CA PRO A 25 -14.90 13.81 -14.06
C PRO A 25 -15.40 12.44 -14.57
N PHE A 26 -16.72 12.19 -14.65
CA PHE A 26 -17.23 10.85 -14.99
C PHE A 26 -17.35 10.57 -16.50
N LEU A 27 -17.28 11.59 -17.38
CA LEU A 27 -17.40 11.42 -18.84
C LEU A 27 -16.08 11.58 -19.61
N ALA A 28 -15.00 12.07 -18.97
CA ALA A 28 -13.69 12.13 -19.61
C ALA A 28 -13.02 10.76 -19.77
N ASN A 29 -13.52 9.72 -19.07
CA ASN A 29 -12.92 8.39 -19.07
C ASN A 29 -13.52 7.40 -20.09
N PHE A 30 -14.53 7.82 -20.86
CA PHE A 30 -15.21 6.94 -21.84
C PHE A 30 -14.88 7.23 -23.31
N ILE A 31 -14.15 8.32 -23.61
CA ILE A 31 -13.75 8.71 -24.98
C ILE A 31 -12.21 8.72 -25.12
N ALA A 32 -11.49 7.96 -24.28
CA ALA A 32 -10.05 7.70 -24.44
C ALA A 32 -9.78 6.31 -25.04
N ALA A 33 -10.73 5.80 -25.84
CA ALA A 33 -10.65 4.48 -26.45
C ALA A 33 -10.09 4.47 -27.88
N ASP A 34 -9.77 5.62 -28.47
CA ASP A 34 -9.30 5.65 -29.86
C ASP A 34 -8.32 6.83 -30.12
N ASN A 35 -7.04 6.46 -30.24
CA ASN A 35 -5.93 7.18 -30.89
C ASN A 35 -5.04 8.16 -30.10
N ALA A 36 -3.75 7.81 -30.14
CA ALA A 36 -2.57 8.67 -30.26
C ALA A 36 -1.95 9.26 -29.00
N GLY A 37 -1.32 8.40 -28.21
CA GLY A 37 -0.02 8.68 -27.60
C GLY A 37 0.97 7.63 -28.09
N THR A 38 1.97 8.04 -28.86
CA THR A 38 3.14 7.20 -29.17
C THR A 38 3.65 6.57 -27.87
N PRO A 39 3.91 5.25 -27.81
CA PRO A 39 4.50 4.66 -26.63
C PRO A 39 5.89 5.29 -26.49
N VAL A 40 6.03 6.16 -25.49
CA VAL A 40 7.34 6.34 -24.88
C VAL A 40 7.72 4.91 -24.49
N THR A 41 8.73 4.36 -25.15
CA THR A 41 9.44 3.16 -24.71
C THR A 41 10.19 3.52 -23.43
N GLY A 42 9.44 3.92 -22.40
CA GLY A 42 9.89 3.93 -21.03
C GLY A 42 9.83 2.48 -20.59
N GLU A 43 10.98 1.94 -20.22
CA GLU A 43 11.13 0.66 -19.54
C GLU A 43 9.92 0.43 -18.64
N SER A 44 9.08 -0.55 -18.97
CA SER A 44 7.91 -0.86 -18.15
C SER A 44 8.43 -1.19 -16.76
N ALA A 45 8.05 -0.37 -15.76
CA ALA A 45 8.51 -0.52 -14.38
C ALA A 45 8.43 -2.00 -13.98
N ARG A 46 9.54 -2.57 -13.52
CA ARG A 46 9.59 -3.99 -13.16
C ARG A 46 8.48 -4.26 -12.15
N PRO A 47 7.58 -5.23 -12.40
CA PRO A 47 6.51 -5.56 -11.46
C PRO A 47 7.07 -5.87 -10.07
N ALA A 48 6.34 -5.46 -9.03
CA ALA A 48 6.71 -5.75 -7.65
C ALA A 48 6.83 -7.26 -7.43
N PRO A 49 7.67 -7.73 -6.48
CA PRO A 49 7.72 -9.14 -6.13
C PRO A 49 6.32 -9.68 -5.81
N PRO A 50 6.01 -10.93 -6.19
CA PRO A 50 4.79 -11.58 -5.72
C PRO A 50 4.88 -11.84 -4.22
N VAL A 51 3.74 -11.97 -3.52
CA VAL A 51 3.72 -12.31 -2.08
C VAL A 51 4.48 -13.62 -1.78
N ALA A 52 4.44 -14.59 -2.69
CA ALA A 52 5.19 -15.84 -2.54
C ALA A 52 6.73 -15.65 -2.44
N ALA A 53 7.27 -14.48 -2.82
CA ALA A 53 8.70 -14.19 -2.73
C ALA A 53 9.18 -13.98 -1.28
N ILE A 54 8.28 -13.70 -0.33
CA ILE A 54 8.59 -13.64 1.11
C ILE A 54 8.25 -14.96 1.84
N GLY A 55 8.02 -16.04 1.09
CA GLY A 55 7.74 -17.35 1.64
C GLY A 55 6.29 -17.53 2.11
N GLN A 56 6.09 -18.58 2.91
CA GLN A 56 4.82 -18.82 3.60
C GLN A 56 4.73 -17.95 4.86
N PRO A 57 3.53 -17.53 5.27
CA PRO A 57 3.36 -16.83 6.53
C PRO A 57 3.66 -17.77 7.73
N PRO A 58 3.99 -17.20 8.90
CA PRO A 58 4.05 -17.96 10.14
C PRO A 58 2.69 -18.55 10.53
N GLN A 59 2.68 -19.45 11.52
CA GLN A 59 1.46 -20.10 11.99
C GLN A 59 0.42 -19.07 12.43
N ASP A 60 -0.85 -19.32 12.11
CA ASP A 60 -2.01 -18.50 12.48
C ASP A 60 -2.02 -17.07 11.91
N ILE A 61 -1.03 -16.72 11.08
CA ILE A 61 -0.98 -15.47 10.30
C ILE A 61 -1.27 -15.77 8.83
N THR A 62 -1.99 -14.87 8.16
CA THR A 62 -2.21 -14.95 6.71
C THR A 62 -1.73 -13.69 6.01
N TYR A 63 -1.14 -13.87 4.83
CA TYR A 63 -0.80 -12.77 3.92
C TYR A 63 -1.91 -12.57 2.89
N ALA A 64 -2.44 -11.36 2.84
CA ALA A 64 -3.40 -10.93 1.84
C ALA A 64 -2.74 -9.96 0.85
N ASP A 65 -2.76 -10.29 -0.44
CA ASP A 65 -2.27 -9.36 -1.48
C ASP A 65 -3.26 -8.20 -1.66
N LEU A 66 -2.85 -6.99 -1.28
CA LEU A 66 -3.67 -5.78 -1.41
C LEU A 66 -3.39 -5.03 -2.72
N GLY A 67 -2.59 -5.63 -3.60
CA GLY A 67 -2.22 -5.08 -4.89
C GLY A 67 -0.87 -4.37 -4.89
N GLN A 68 -0.52 -3.85 -6.07
CA GLN A 68 0.73 -3.14 -6.30
C GLN A 68 0.49 -1.69 -6.68
N SER A 69 1.46 -0.84 -6.37
CA SER A 69 1.51 0.55 -6.82
C SER A 69 2.89 0.80 -7.43
N CYS A 70 2.91 1.49 -8.57
CA CYS A 70 4.12 1.81 -9.29
C CYS A 70 4.33 3.32 -9.31
N GLN A 71 5.50 3.77 -8.86
CA GLN A 71 5.90 5.17 -8.85
C GLN A 71 7.31 5.27 -9.42
N THR A 72 7.53 6.24 -10.30
CA THR A 72 8.87 6.62 -10.78
C THR A 72 9.75 5.47 -11.27
N GLY A 73 9.17 4.47 -11.94
CA GLY A 73 9.92 3.32 -12.49
C GLY A 73 10.09 2.13 -11.52
N GLU A 74 9.60 2.25 -10.29
CA GLU A 74 9.62 1.18 -9.29
C GLU A 74 8.20 0.77 -8.92
N CYS A 75 7.99 -0.53 -8.69
CA CYS A 75 6.73 -1.05 -8.20
C CYS A 75 6.93 -1.69 -6.82
N PHE A 76 6.03 -1.39 -5.91
CA PHE A 76 5.92 -2.02 -4.59
C PHE A 76 4.57 -2.72 -4.47
N ARG A 77 4.51 -3.78 -3.67
CA ARG A 77 3.29 -4.53 -3.37
C ARG A 77 2.95 -4.37 -1.90
N VAL A 78 1.69 -4.08 -1.62
CA VAL A 78 1.16 -3.99 -0.26
C VAL A 78 0.54 -5.33 0.09
N VAL A 79 0.93 -5.87 1.24
CA VAL A 79 0.47 -7.14 1.77
C VAL A 79 -0.16 -6.88 3.12
N GLY A 80 -1.43 -7.25 3.29
CA GLY A 80 -2.11 -7.23 4.57
C GLY A 80 -1.68 -8.43 5.41
N VAL A 81 -1.45 -8.20 6.69
CA VAL A 81 -1.17 -9.25 7.68
C VAL A 81 -2.43 -9.42 8.53
N THR A 82 -3.05 -10.58 8.47
CA THR A 82 -4.15 -10.95 9.36
C THR A 82 -3.64 -11.90 10.43
N ALA A 83 -4.18 -11.79 11.65
CA ALA A 83 -3.77 -12.56 12.81
C ALA A 83 -5.01 -12.88 13.68
N PRO A 84 -4.89 -13.77 14.68
CA PRO A 84 -5.95 -14.03 15.65
C PRO A 84 -6.40 -12.76 16.38
N ALA A 85 -7.66 -12.74 16.86
CA ALA A 85 -8.29 -11.54 17.42
C ALA A 85 -7.64 -11.02 18.71
N ASP A 86 -6.87 -11.84 19.41
CA ASP A 86 -6.10 -11.51 20.61
C ASP A 86 -4.67 -11.06 20.31
N THR A 87 -4.24 -11.10 19.04
CA THR A 87 -2.92 -10.66 18.60
C THR A 87 -2.99 -9.22 18.08
N ASP A 88 -2.21 -8.33 18.69
CA ASP A 88 -2.08 -6.96 18.22
C ASP A 88 -1.10 -6.84 17.04
N ALA A 89 -1.07 -5.66 16.41
CA ALA A 89 -0.20 -5.40 15.25
C ALA A 89 1.28 -5.63 15.58
N ALA A 90 1.74 -5.22 16.76
CA ALA A 90 3.14 -5.34 17.17
C ALA A 90 3.53 -6.82 17.37
N GLY A 91 2.67 -7.61 18.02
CA GLY A 91 2.84 -9.05 18.17
C GLY A 91 2.89 -9.77 16.83
N ALA A 92 1.92 -9.49 15.95
CA ALA A 92 1.88 -10.10 14.62
C ALA A 92 3.12 -9.75 13.78
N LEU A 93 3.57 -8.49 13.81
CA LEU A 93 4.78 -8.07 13.08
C LEU A 93 6.05 -8.69 13.66
N LYS A 94 6.13 -8.85 14.99
CA LYS A 94 7.25 -9.54 15.61
C LYS A 94 7.34 -10.99 15.15
N ASP A 95 6.21 -11.71 15.12
CA ASP A 95 6.16 -13.11 14.67
C ASP A 95 6.56 -13.24 13.20
N VAL A 96 6.09 -12.32 12.34
CA VAL A 96 6.51 -12.24 10.94
C VAL A 96 8.02 -11.97 10.83
N HIS A 97 8.56 -11.03 11.60
CA HIS A 97 9.98 -10.71 11.58
C HIS A 97 10.85 -11.92 11.96
N GLU A 98 10.52 -12.58 13.06
CA GLU A 98 11.23 -13.78 13.53
C GLU A 98 11.16 -14.90 12.47
N HIS A 99 9.99 -15.10 11.86
CA HIS A 99 9.80 -16.08 10.80
C HIS A 99 10.65 -15.79 9.56
N LEU A 100 10.63 -14.55 9.06
CA LEU A 100 11.46 -14.12 7.92
C LEU A 100 12.95 -14.26 8.22
N GLY A 101 13.38 -13.96 9.45
CA GLY A 101 14.74 -14.21 9.92
C GLY A 101 15.12 -15.69 9.83
N GLY A 102 14.22 -16.60 10.21
CA GLY A 102 14.37 -18.04 10.04
C GLY A 102 14.47 -18.49 8.57
N GLN A 103 13.91 -17.71 7.64
CA GLN A 103 14.01 -17.93 6.19
C GLN A 103 15.25 -17.28 5.55
N GLY A 104 16.12 -16.67 6.35
CA GLY A 104 17.37 -16.05 5.87
C GLY A 104 17.26 -14.59 5.47
N PHE A 105 16.14 -13.92 5.78
CA PHE A 105 16.08 -12.46 5.67
C PHE A 105 16.95 -11.82 6.76
N GLN A 106 17.66 -10.76 6.38
CA GLN A 106 18.56 -10.01 7.25
C GLN A 106 17.94 -8.66 7.60
N GLN A 107 18.06 -8.28 8.86
CA GLN A 107 17.59 -7.00 9.37
C GLN A 107 18.46 -5.85 8.82
N LEU A 108 17.81 -4.84 8.23
CA LEU A 108 18.45 -3.64 7.69
C LEU A 108 18.39 -2.45 8.65
N ALA A 109 17.38 -2.41 9.52
CA ALA A 109 17.17 -1.35 10.50
C ALA A 109 16.67 -1.92 11.82
N ALA A 110 16.91 -1.22 12.93
CA ALA A 110 16.41 -1.62 14.24
C ALA A 110 14.87 -1.75 14.24
N ILE A 111 14.35 -2.75 14.97
CA ILE A 111 12.91 -2.90 15.17
C ILE A 111 12.44 -1.75 16.07
N GLN A 112 11.33 -1.13 15.70
CA GLN A 112 10.69 -0.07 16.46
C GLN A 112 9.75 -0.63 17.54
N ASP A 113 9.39 0.19 18.54
CA ASP A 113 8.52 -0.24 19.65
C ASP A 113 7.11 -0.69 19.20
N ASN A 114 6.65 -0.21 18.04
CA ASN A 114 5.40 -0.62 17.40
C ASN A 114 5.52 -1.92 16.59
N GLY A 115 6.65 -2.62 16.67
CA GLY A 115 6.95 -3.84 15.93
C GLY A 115 7.37 -3.60 14.48
N GLU A 116 7.51 -2.35 14.02
CA GLU A 116 7.92 -2.10 12.65
C GLU A 116 9.40 -2.45 12.42
N PHE A 117 9.68 -3.10 11.30
CA PHE A 117 11.00 -3.55 10.88
C PHE A 117 11.21 -3.37 9.37
N THR A 118 12.48 -3.43 8.98
CA THR A 118 12.90 -3.55 7.58
C THR A 118 13.90 -4.68 7.45
N VAL A 119 13.63 -5.64 6.58
CA VAL A 119 14.49 -6.80 6.30
C VAL A 119 14.73 -6.97 4.81
N THR A 120 15.78 -7.70 4.43
CA THR A 120 16.06 -8.08 3.05
C THR A 120 16.53 -9.51 2.92
N GLY A 121 16.10 -10.20 1.86
CA GLY A 121 16.43 -11.60 1.60
C GLY A 121 15.97 -11.99 0.19
N GLY A 122 16.71 -12.87 -0.49
CA GLY A 122 16.30 -13.36 -1.82
C GLY A 122 16.14 -12.26 -2.90
N GLY A 123 16.80 -11.11 -2.73
CA GLY A 123 16.62 -9.95 -3.62
C GLY A 123 15.33 -9.16 -3.39
N VAL A 124 14.64 -9.37 -2.27
CA VAL A 124 13.44 -8.64 -1.86
C VAL A 124 13.76 -7.79 -0.62
N VAL A 125 13.17 -6.62 -0.53
CA VAL A 125 13.10 -5.80 0.68
C VAL A 125 11.67 -5.85 1.20
N VAL A 126 11.52 -6.04 2.50
CA VAL A 126 10.25 -6.04 3.20
C VAL A 126 10.30 -4.96 4.27
N GLN A 127 9.35 -4.03 4.21
CA GLN A 127 9.14 -3.02 5.24
C GLN A 127 7.75 -3.23 5.84
N SER A 128 7.65 -3.34 7.15
CA SER A 128 6.34 -3.43 7.81
C SER A 128 5.79 -2.07 8.21
N GLY A 129 4.48 -1.95 8.29
CA GLY A 129 3.77 -0.85 8.93
C GLY A 129 2.71 -1.36 9.89
N ALA A 130 2.60 -0.76 11.07
CA ALA A 130 1.58 -1.14 12.06
C ALA A 130 0.16 -0.69 11.69
N GLN A 131 0.00 -0.01 10.55
CA GLN A 131 -1.29 0.47 10.04
C GLN A 131 -1.66 -0.28 8.75
N SER A 132 -2.95 -0.60 8.61
CA SER A 132 -3.49 -1.24 7.43
C SER A 132 -4.64 -0.44 6.82
N PRO A 133 -4.67 -0.26 5.49
CA PRO A 133 -5.83 0.28 4.80
C PRO A 133 -6.97 -0.76 4.69
N ASN A 134 -6.70 -2.05 4.94
CA ASN A 134 -7.69 -3.12 4.99
C ASN A 134 -8.14 -3.34 6.45
N PRO A 135 -9.45 -3.22 6.78
CA PRO A 135 -9.98 -3.40 8.13
C PRO A 135 -9.83 -4.82 8.70
N GLU A 136 -9.59 -5.83 7.85
CA GLU A 136 -9.39 -7.22 8.28
C GLU A 136 -7.92 -7.52 8.63
N ALA A 137 -6.99 -6.65 8.23
CA ALA A 137 -5.58 -6.82 8.50
C ALA A 137 -5.14 -5.96 9.69
N VAL A 138 -4.39 -6.57 10.60
CA VAL A 138 -3.86 -5.91 11.80
C VAL A 138 -2.62 -5.09 11.50
N ALA A 139 -1.89 -5.41 10.43
CA ALA A 139 -0.69 -4.71 10.00
C ALA A 139 -0.51 -4.83 8.47
N THR A 140 0.49 -4.14 7.92
CA THR A 140 0.88 -4.26 6.52
C THR A 140 2.37 -4.55 6.35
N LEU A 141 2.69 -5.19 5.24
CA LEU A 141 4.03 -5.28 4.69
C LEU A 141 4.03 -4.60 3.32
N VAL A 142 5.10 -3.87 3.02
CA VAL A 142 5.41 -3.34 1.71
C VAL A 142 6.62 -4.11 1.21
N ILE A 143 6.47 -4.78 0.06
CA ILE A 143 7.54 -5.57 -0.55
C ILE A 143 7.95 -4.98 -1.90
N ALA A 144 9.25 -4.91 -2.12
CA ALA A 144 9.86 -4.40 -3.34
C ALA A 144 11.11 -5.22 -3.69
N TRP A 145 11.55 -5.16 -4.96
CA TRP A 145 12.84 -5.72 -5.32
C TRP A 145 13.96 -4.89 -4.69
N ALA A 146 14.95 -5.55 -4.11
CA ALA A 146 16.17 -4.88 -3.67
C ALA A 146 16.87 -4.27 -4.88
N GLN A 147 17.20 -2.98 -4.79
CA GLN A 147 18.02 -2.34 -5.80
C GLN A 147 19.42 -2.97 -5.74
N PRO A 148 20.00 -3.39 -6.89
CA PRO A 148 21.39 -3.81 -6.92
C PRO A 148 22.20 -2.61 -6.44
N GLY A 149 22.83 -2.74 -5.26
CA GLY A 149 23.48 -1.64 -4.58
C GLY A 149 24.30 -0.82 -5.55
N GLY A 150 23.88 0.43 -5.78
CA GLY A 150 24.64 1.39 -6.54
C GLY A 150 25.96 1.59 -5.81
N ARG A 151 27.01 0.90 -6.27
CA ARG A 151 28.38 1.30 -5.97
C ARG A 151 28.59 2.63 -6.70
N SER A 152 28.31 3.72 -6.02
CA SER A 152 28.91 5.03 -6.31
C SER A 152 30.30 5.09 -5.69
#